data_AF-A0A9Q0CGB1-F1
#
_entry.id   AF-A0A9Q0CGB1-F1
#
_cell.length_a   1.000
_cell.length_b   1.000
_cell.length_c   1.000
_cell.angle_alpha   90.00
_cell.angle_beta   90.00
_cell.angle_gamma   90.00
#
_symmetry.space_group_name_H-M   'P 1'
#
loop_
_entity.id
_entity.type
_entity.pdbx_description
1 polymer ?
#
loop_
_entity_poly.entity_id
_entity_poly.type
_entity_poly.pdbx_seq_one_letter_code
_entity_poly.pdbx_strand_id
1 'polypeptide(L)'
;MKIFMDALRDGVAIVEALPQQYEGIKPYEIEPISFSDSSYYRSLSNILEEHKVVKFMHTNSRLSNNNVPYSIQKLRCRANFEALQFTPYIEELGRIIVNRLRSGGRPYIALHLRYEKEMLSFTGCDYNMTSAEVEELRSMRYSVQHWRYKKINGTERRLQGRCPMTPRETVLFLTAMGYASTTNIYIPSGKIYGARRLNLLREVYPNLHTHFTLSTKEELQPLVNYQNKLAAIDFVVARESDVFVYTHNGNMAKAVRGHRRFNGFLKKINPDRKILVELIDQLDRGDISWQKFQDKVRDAHQNRIGEPYQRERGETPWFEESFYANPLPECMCSQG
;
A
#
# COMPACT_ATOMS: atom_id res chain seq x y z
N MET A 1 -19.79 9.14 8.81
CA MET A 1 -20.88 8.41 8.12
C MET A 1 -21.59 9.31 7.11
N LYS A 2 -22.05 10.50 7.51
CA LYS A 2 -22.71 11.47 6.61
C LYS A 2 -22.02 11.69 5.24
N ILE A 3 -20.73 12.03 5.20
CA ILE A 3 -19.99 12.23 3.93
C ILE A 3 -20.07 10.99 3.03
N PHE A 4 -19.93 9.80 3.60
CA PHE A 4 -19.98 8.54 2.87
C PHE A 4 -21.39 8.26 2.31
N MET A 5 -22.43 8.49 3.11
CA MET A 5 -23.82 8.35 2.68
C MET A 5 -24.17 9.35 1.58
N ASP A 6 -23.81 10.62 1.77
CA ASP A 6 -24.08 11.70 0.81
C ASP A 6 -23.39 11.44 -0.54
N ALA A 7 -22.14 10.97 -0.52
CA ALA A 7 -21.37 10.67 -1.74
C ALA A 7 -21.93 9.49 -2.55
N LEU A 8 -22.66 8.57 -1.91
CA LEU A 8 -23.18 7.34 -2.53
C LEU A 8 -24.70 7.35 -2.75
N ARG A 9 -25.41 8.40 -2.31
CA ARG A 9 -26.88 8.50 -2.30
C ARG A 9 -27.56 8.22 -3.64
N ASP A 10 -26.89 8.58 -4.75
CA ASP A 10 -27.44 8.39 -6.11
C ASP A 10 -27.27 6.95 -6.62
N GLY A 11 -26.44 6.13 -5.96
CA GLY A 11 -26.11 4.77 -6.38
C GLY A 11 -26.63 3.69 -5.45
N VAL A 12 -26.73 3.97 -4.15
CA VAL A 12 -27.27 3.03 -3.15
C VAL A 12 -27.84 3.79 -1.96
N ALA A 13 -29.01 3.36 -1.47
CA ALA A 13 -29.58 3.88 -0.24
C ALA A 13 -28.83 3.28 0.96
N ILE A 14 -28.19 4.16 1.75
CA ILE A 14 -27.49 3.79 2.98
C ILE A 14 -28.26 4.43 4.13
N VAL A 15 -28.53 3.65 5.18
CA VAL A 15 -29.23 4.09 6.39
C VAL A 15 -28.32 3.88 7.60
N GLU A 16 -28.46 4.74 8.62
CA GLU A 16 -27.64 4.67 9.84
C GLU A 16 -28.09 3.55 10.79
N ALA A 17 -29.38 3.19 10.73
CA ALA A 17 -29.98 2.12 11.51
C ALA A 17 -31.00 1.35 10.66
N LEU A 18 -31.32 0.13 11.08
CA LEU A 18 -32.39 -0.63 10.46
C LEU A 18 -33.73 0.12 10.60
N PRO A 19 -34.58 0.14 9.56
CA PRO A 19 -35.94 0.66 9.67
C PRO A 19 -36.71 -0.02 10.82
N GLN A 20 -37.59 0.71 11.49
CA GLN A 20 -38.32 0.26 12.69
C GLN A 20 -39.03 -1.09 12.49
N GLN A 21 -39.58 -1.34 11.29
CA GLN A 21 -40.23 -2.60 10.92
C GLN A 21 -39.31 -3.83 10.94
N TYR A 22 -37.99 -3.64 11.01
CA TYR A 22 -36.98 -4.70 11.01
C TYR A 22 -36.10 -4.73 12.28
N GLU A 23 -36.28 -3.79 13.22
CA GLU A 23 -35.41 -3.60 14.39
C GLU A 23 -35.39 -4.82 15.34
N GLY A 24 -36.48 -5.59 15.39
CA GLY A 24 -36.59 -6.82 16.19
C GLY A 24 -36.19 -8.12 15.46
N ILE A 25 -35.81 -8.05 14.19
CA ILE A 25 -35.47 -9.25 13.40
C ILE A 25 -34.02 -9.64 13.66
N LYS A 26 -33.81 -10.88 14.12
CA LYS A 26 -32.46 -11.44 14.25
C LYS A 26 -31.83 -11.56 12.84
N PRO A 27 -30.69 -10.91 12.56
CA PRO A 27 -30.05 -11.00 11.25
C PRO A 27 -29.64 -12.43 10.93
N TYR A 28 -29.87 -12.84 9.68
CA TYR A 28 -29.28 -14.06 9.14
C TYR A 28 -27.82 -13.80 8.79
N GLU A 29 -26.92 -14.53 9.44
CA GLU A 29 -25.48 -14.34 9.27
C GLU A 29 -24.96 -15.16 8.08
N ILE A 30 -24.26 -14.49 7.16
CA ILE A 30 -23.65 -15.10 5.98
C ILE A 30 -22.15 -14.82 6.01
N GLU A 31 -21.33 -15.86 5.84
CA GLU A 31 -19.91 -15.69 5.54
C GLU A 31 -19.71 -15.53 4.03
N PRO A 32 -19.32 -14.33 3.52
CA PRO A 32 -19.17 -14.11 2.10
C PRO A 32 -17.93 -14.83 1.57
N ILE A 33 -18.07 -15.47 0.41
CA ILE A 33 -16.94 -16.05 -0.31
C ILE A 33 -16.10 -14.91 -0.89
N SER A 34 -14.81 -14.88 -0.56
CA SER A 34 -13.89 -13.85 -1.04
C SER A 34 -13.59 -14.04 -2.52
N PHE A 35 -13.52 -12.92 -3.24
CA PHE A 35 -13.43 -12.81 -4.70
C PHE A 35 -14.66 -13.27 -5.48
N SER A 36 -15.82 -13.38 -4.83
CA SER A 36 -17.09 -13.61 -5.52
C SER A 36 -17.45 -12.49 -6.51
N ASP A 37 -18.19 -12.84 -7.55
CA ASP A 37 -18.72 -11.90 -8.53
C ASP A 37 -20.16 -11.49 -8.22
N SER A 38 -20.75 -10.69 -9.11
CA SER A 38 -22.14 -10.24 -8.96
C SER A 38 -23.18 -11.36 -8.97
N SER A 39 -22.89 -12.52 -9.56
CA SER A 39 -23.83 -13.64 -9.63
C SER A 39 -24.01 -14.30 -8.26
N TYR A 40 -22.92 -14.46 -7.51
CA TYR A 40 -22.96 -14.94 -6.12
C TYR A 40 -23.83 -14.04 -5.24
N TYR A 41 -23.65 -12.73 -5.30
CA TYR A 41 -24.47 -11.83 -4.46
C TYR A 41 -25.94 -11.81 -4.91
N ARG A 42 -26.22 -11.97 -6.21
CA ARG A 42 -27.60 -12.12 -6.70
C ARG A 42 -28.24 -13.40 -6.21
N SER A 43 -27.51 -14.51 -6.09
CA SER A 43 -28.07 -15.76 -5.57
C SER A 43 -28.45 -15.68 -4.09
N LEU A 44 -28.03 -14.63 -3.37
CA LEU A 44 -28.44 -14.38 -1.99
C LEU A 44 -29.79 -13.62 -1.89
N SER A 45 -30.41 -13.26 -3.01
CA SER A 45 -31.71 -12.55 -3.02
C SER A 45 -32.78 -13.32 -2.25
N ASN A 46 -32.88 -14.63 -2.48
CA ASN A 46 -33.88 -15.48 -1.83
C ASN A 46 -33.68 -15.50 -0.30
N ILE A 47 -32.42 -15.49 0.16
CA ILE A 47 -32.08 -15.44 1.58
C ILE A 47 -32.50 -14.10 2.18
N LEU A 48 -32.27 -12.98 1.47
CA LEU A 48 -32.72 -11.67 1.90
C LEU A 48 -34.25 -11.57 1.93
N GLU A 49 -34.94 -12.15 0.95
CA GLU A 49 -36.40 -12.20 0.89
C GLU A 49 -37.01 -13.03 2.03
N GLU A 50 -36.39 -14.14 2.39
CA GLU A 50 -36.83 -15.02 3.48
C GLU A 50 -36.59 -14.36 4.85
N HIS A 51 -35.35 -13.92 5.11
CA HIS A 51 -34.94 -13.48 6.44
C HIS A 51 -35.13 -11.98 6.71
N LYS A 52 -35.37 -11.16 5.67
CA LYS A 52 -35.52 -9.69 5.70
C LYS A 52 -34.28 -8.90 6.13
N VAL A 53 -33.46 -9.43 7.04
CA VAL A 53 -32.23 -8.83 7.53
C VAL A 53 -31.09 -9.82 7.38
N VAL A 54 -30.09 -9.45 6.58
CA VAL A 54 -28.89 -10.25 6.35
C VAL A 54 -27.67 -9.48 6.87
N LYS A 55 -26.81 -10.19 7.60
CA LYS A 55 -25.54 -9.66 8.11
C LYS A 55 -24.39 -10.45 7.49
N PHE A 56 -23.59 -9.77 6.67
CA PHE A 56 -22.34 -10.33 6.20
C PHE A 56 -21.30 -10.35 7.33
N MET A 57 -20.90 -11.55 7.73
CA MET A 57 -19.80 -11.79 8.64
C MET A 57 -18.49 -11.52 7.91
N HIS A 58 -17.43 -11.12 8.62
CA HIS A 58 -16.10 -10.88 8.04
C HIS A 58 -16.08 -9.87 6.88
N THR A 59 -15.97 -8.58 7.22
CA THR A 59 -15.95 -7.47 6.25
C THR A 59 -14.67 -7.39 5.38
N ASN A 60 -13.77 -8.37 5.48
CA ASN A 60 -12.55 -8.47 4.69
C ASN A 60 -12.70 -9.36 3.43
N SER A 61 -13.85 -10.00 3.22
CA SER A 61 -14.16 -10.70 1.97
C SER A 61 -14.25 -9.71 0.81
N ARG A 62 -13.56 -10.02 -0.30
CA ARG A 62 -13.40 -9.09 -1.42
C ARG A 62 -14.42 -9.38 -2.52
N LEU A 63 -14.93 -8.33 -3.17
CA LEU A 63 -15.53 -8.48 -4.50
C LEU A 63 -14.42 -8.82 -5.50
N SER A 64 -14.72 -9.67 -6.48
CA SER A 64 -13.88 -9.96 -7.64
C SER A 64 -13.25 -8.69 -8.23
N ASN A 65 -12.00 -8.78 -8.70
CA ASN A 65 -11.34 -7.60 -9.28
C ASN A 65 -11.90 -7.33 -10.68
N ASN A 66 -12.18 -8.37 -11.46
CA ASN A 66 -12.59 -8.27 -12.86
C ASN A 66 -14.01 -8.83 -13.07
N ASN A 67 -14.59 -8.58 -14.24
CA ASN A 67 -15.89 -9.11 -14.68
C ASN A 67 -17.07 -8.72 -13.77
N VAL A 68 -16.95 -7.61 -13.06
CA VAL A 68 -18.05 -6.99 -12.30
C VAL A 68 -18.80 -6.02 -13.23
N PRO A 69 -20.15 -5.99 -13.22
CA PRO A 69 -20.94 -5.04 -14.01
C PRO A 69 -20.48 -3.60 -13.83
N TYR A 70 -20.45 -2.83 -14.92
CA TYR A 70 -19.93 -1.46 -14.94
C TYR A 70 -20.60 -0.55 -13.90
N SER A 71 -21.92 -0.65 -13.71
CA SER A 71 -22.64 0.13 -12.69
C SER A 71 -22.14 -0.14 -11.27
N ILE A 72 -21.84 -1.40 -10.94
CA ILE A 72 -21.29 -1.81 -9.64
C ILE A 72 -19.84 -1.33 -9.52
N GLN A 73 -19.03 -1.44 -10.57
CA GLN A 73 -17.67 -0.91 -10.54
C GLN A 73 -17.67 0.61 -10.36
N LYS A 74 -18.55 1.36 -11.05
CA LYS A 74 -18.69 2.82 -10.87
C LYS A 74 -19.02 3.18 -9.42
N LEU A 75 -19.94 2.45 -8.78
CA LEU A 75 -20.23 2.62 -7.36
C LEU A 75 -19.02 2.29 -6.49
N ARG A 76 -18.29 1.21 -6.81
CA ARG A 76 -17.05 0.81 -6.13
C ARG A 76 -15.97 1.88 -6.26
N CYS A 77 -15.86 2.54 -7.40
CA CYS A 77 -14.93 3.65 -7.63
C CYS A 77 -15.23 4.81 -6.70
N ARG A 78 -16.48 5.31 -6.72
CA ARG A 78 -16.93 6.38 -5.82
C ARG A 78 -16.73 6.02 -4.36
N ALA A 79 -17.13 4.80 -3.97
CA ALA A 79 -16.98 4.33 -2.60
C ALA A 79 -15.52 4.35 -2.12
N ASN A 80 -14.58 3.86 -2.94
CA ASN A 80 -13.19 3.69 -2.53
C ASN A 80 -12.34 4.96 -2.68
N PHE A 81 -12.58 5.76 -3.72
CA PHE A 81 -11.69 6.87 -4.05
C PHE A 81 -12.27 8.26 -3.73
N GLU A 82 -13.58 8.38 -3.49
CA GLU A 82 -14.24 9.66 -3.19
C GLU A 82 -14.91 9.66 -1.81
N ALA A 83 -15.75 8.66 -1.52
CA ALA A 83 -16.63 8.63 -0.36
C ALA A 83 -15.90 8.21 0.93
N LEU A 84 -14.97 7.25 0.83
CA LEU A 84 -14.20 6.78 1.98
C LEU A 84 -13.10 7.78 2.32
N GLN A 85 -13.37 8.63 3.29
CA GLN A 85 -12.46 9.67 3.78
C GLN A 85 -12.08 9.41 5.24
N PHE A 86 -10.89 9.83 5.64
CA PHE A 86 -10.52 9.81 7.05
C PHE A 86 -11.29 10.87 7.84
N THR A 87 -11.20 10.80 9.16
CA THR A 87 -11.79 11.84 10.01
C THR A 87 -11.16 13.20 9.70
N PRO A 88 -11.89 14.32 9.85
CA PRO A 88 -11.36 15.66 9.57
C PRO A 88 -10.02 15.95 10.24
N TYR A 89 -9.84 15.45 11.47
CA TYR A 89 -8.59 15.59 12.21
C TYR A 89 -7.38 14.93 11.51
N ILE A 90 -7.54 13.73 10.95
CA ILE A 90 -6.46 13.01 10.26
C ILE A 90 -6.12 13.71 8.93
N GLU A 91 -7.13 14.11 8.16
CA GLU A 91 -6.93 14.83 6.90
C GLU A 91 -6.23 16.18 7.16
N GLU A 92 -6.66 16.92 8.18
CA GLU A 92 -6.06 18.21 8.53
C GLU A 92 -4.61 18.08 9.00
N LEU A 93 -4.32 17.13 9.89
CA LEU A 93 -2.95 16.88 10.32
C LEU A 93 -2.07 16.39 9.16
N GLY A 94 -2.58 15.52 8.29
CA GLY A 94 -1.90 15.12 7.06
C GLY A 94 -1.56 16.32 6.18
N ARG A 95 -2.50 17.24 5.97
CA ARG A 95 -2.31 18.49 5.22
C ARG A 95 -1.24 19.39 5.84
N ILE A 96 -1.24 19.54 7.17
CA ILE A 96 -0.21 20.29 7.89
C ILE A 96 1.19 19.68 7.64
N ILE A 97 1.32 18.36 7.74
CA ILE A 97 2.59 17.66 7.49
C ILE A 97 3.04 17.83 6.04
N VAL A 98 2.13 17.72 5.07
CA VAL A 98 2.42 17.97 3.64
C VAL A 98 2.92 19.40 3.43
N ASN A 99 2.30 20.40 4.05
CA ASN A 99 2.74 21.80 3.94
C ASN A 99 4.13 22.00 4.55
N ARG A 100 4.45 21.34 5.67
CA ARG A 100 5.79 21.37 6.27
C ARG A 100 6.84 20.77 5.34
N LEU A 101 6.54 19.63 4.71
CA LEU A 101 7.43 18.97 3.73
C LEU A 101 7.66 19.82 2.47
N ARG A 102 6.63 20.54 2.04
CA ARG A 102 6.66 21.44 0.88
C ARG A 102 7.12 22.86 1.20
N SER A 103 7.48 23.14 2.44
CA SER A 103 7.94 24.46 2.85
C SER A 103 9.14 24.89 1.99
N GLY A 104 9.11 26.13 1.52
CA GLY A 104 10.10 26.64 0.56
C GLY A 104 9.96 26.09 -0.87
N GLY A 105 8.79 25.56 -1.24
CA GLY A 105 8.49 25.09 -2.60
C GLY A 105 9.19 23.80 -3.00
N ARG A 106 9.70 23.03 -2.03
CA ARG A 106 10.49 21.82 -2.29
C ARG A 106 9.60 20.59 -2.49
N PRO A 107 9.81 19.80 -3.56
CA PRO A 107 9.11 18.53 -3.71
C PRO A 107 9.63 17.50 -2.70
N TYR A 108 8.83 16.48 -2.42
CA TYR A 108 9.22 15.37 -1.56
C TYR A 108 8.83 14.01 -2.12
N ILE A 109 9.59 13.00 -1.71
CA ILE A 109 9.32 11.59 -1.99
C ILE A 109 8.63 10.99 -0.77
N ALA A 110 7.52 10.29 -0.97
CA ALA A 110 7.04 9.33 0.03
C ALA A 110 7.63 7.95 -0.27
N LEU A 111 8.54 7.48 0.58
CA LEU A 111 9.27 6.23 0.41
C LEU A 111 8.75 5.17 1.39
N HIS A 112 7.83 4.34 0.91
CA HIS A 112 7.26 3.23 1.67
C HIS A 112 8.25 2.06 1.76
N LEU A 113 9.08 2.08 2.81
CA LEU A 113 10.02 1.03 3.17
C LEU A 113 9.31 -0.09 3.93
N ARG A 114 8.98 -1.19 3.25
CA ARG A 114 8.37 -2.36 3.93
C ARG A 114 9.43 -3.28 4.57
N TYR A 115 10.32 -2.67 5.35
CA TYR A 115 11.45 -3.32 6.02
C TYR A 115 11.19 -3.50 7.54
N GLU A 116 9.99 -3.91 7.90
CA GLU A 116 9.57 -4.16 9.28
C GLU A 116 9.81 -5.62 9.69
N LYS A 117 10.04 -5.84 10.99
CA LYS A 117 10.41 -7.15 11.55
C LYS A 117 9.46 -8.28 11.14
N GLU A 118 8.15 -8.03 11.22
CA GLU A 118 7.13 -9.00 10.84
C GLU A 118 7.21 -9.37 9.34
N MET A 119 7.42 -8.38 8.46
CA MET A 119 7.55 -8.64 7.03
C MET A 119 8.81 -9.45 6.71
N LEU A 120 9.94 -9.11 7.33
CA LEU A 120 11.20 -9.84 7.12
C LEU A 120 11.12 -11.26 7.65
N SER A 121 10.49 -11.44 8.82
CA SER A 121 10.20 -12.75 9.40
C SER A 121 9.31 -13.59 8.48
N PHE A 122 8.18 -13.04 8.01
CA PHE A 122 7.24 -13.70 7.09
C PHE A 122 7.86 -14.08 5.75
N THR A 123 8.59 -13.15 5.13
CA THR A 123 9.22 -13.38 3.82
C THR A 123 10.49 -14.23 3.91
N GLY A 124 11.09 -14.36 5.09
CA GLY A 124 12.34 -15.06 5.32
C GLY A 124 13.54 -14.37 4.67
N CYS A 125 13.45 -13.07 4.43
CA CYS A 125 14.50 -12.28 3.81
C CYS A 125 15.49 -11.78 4.87
N ASP A 126 16.70 -12.32 4.83
CA ASP A 126 17.74 -12.18 5.85
C ASP A 126 19.10 -11.71 5.28
N TYR A 127 19.10 -11.16 4.06
CA TYR A 127 20.30 -10.72 3.39
C TYR A 127 21.06 -9.66 4.20
N ASN A 128 22.38 -9.89 4.35
CA ASN A 128 23.29 -9.03 5.10
C ASN A 128 22.84 -8.77 6.55
N MET A 129 22.28 -9.80 7.20
CA MET A 129 21.94 -9.82 8.62
C MET A 129 22.94 -10.64 9.43
N THR A 130 23.11 -10.26 10.69
CA THR A 130 23.92 -11.04 11.65
C THR A 130 23.20 -12.33 12.03
N SER A 131 23.95 -13.38 12.43
CA SER A 131 23.35 -14.66 12.85
C SER A 131 22.28 -14.50 13.95
N ALA A 132 22.47 -13.52 14.86
CA ALA A 132 21.49 -13.23 15.91
C ALA A 132 20.18 -12.63 15.35
N GLU A 133 20.27 -11.71 14.39
CA GLU A 133 19.09 -11.13 13.71
C GLU A 133 18.35 -12.23 12.90
N VAL A 134 19.09 -13.10 12.20
CA VAL A 134 18.51 -14.22 11.44
C VAL A 134 17.73 -15.15 12.35
N GLU A 135 18.31 -15.54 13.50
CA GLU A 135 17.65 -16.44 14.44
C GLU A 135 16.43 -15.78 15.11
N GLU A 136 16.50 -14.47 15.41
CA GLU A 136 15.36 -13.71 15.92
C GLU A 136 14.17 -13.74 14.93
N LEU A 137 14.42 -13.43 13.66
CA LEU A 137 13.40 -13.44 12.61
C LEU A 137 12.85 -14.84 12.36
N ARG A 138 13.72 -15.86 12.41
CA ARG A 138 13.34 -17.26 12.29
C ARG A 138 12.43 -17.69 13.44
N SER A 139 12.82 -17.44 14.69
CA SER A 139 12.03 -17.76 15.87
C SER A 139 10.63 -17.15 15.80
N MET A 140 10.54 -15.86 15.44
CA MET A 140 9.25 -15.20 15.18
C MET A 140 8.43 -15.89 14.08
N ARG A 141 9.06 -16.31 12.97
CA ARG A 141 8.35 -16.98 11.87
C ARG A 141 7.73 -18.28 12.34
N TYR A 142 8.43 -19.03 13.18
CA TYR A 142 7.96 -20.33 13.69
C TYR A 142 6.90 -20.17 14.79
N SER A 143 6.92 -19.08 15.57
CA SER A 143 5.91 -18.84 16.62
C SER A 143 4.53 -18.46 16.08
N VAL A 144 4.44 -17.88 14.88
CA VAL A 144 3.16 -17.47 14.28
C VAL A 144 2.46 -18.64 13.60
N GLN A 145 1.58 -19.36 14.29
CA GLN A 145 1.00 -20.64 13.84
C GLN A 145 0.37 -20.62 12.43
N HIS A 146 -0.38 -19.56 12.08
CA HIS A 146 -1.14 -19.49 10.82
C HIS A 146 -0.27 -19.24 9.57
N TRP A 147 1.02 -18.93 9.69
CA TRP A 147 1.90 -18.80 8.52
C TRP A 147 2.32 -20.17 8.01
N ARG A 148 1.74 -20.59 6.87
CA ARG A 148 1.91 -21.93 6.27
C ARG A 148 3.36 -22.28 5.92
N TYR A 149 4.15 -21.34 5.39
CA TYR A 149 5.50 -21.60 4.92
C TYR A 149 6.55 -21.16 5.96
N LYS A 150 7.24 -22.14 6.57
CA LYS A 150 8.24 -21.89 7.62
C LYS A 150 9.69 -22.03 7.15
N LYS A 151 9.97 -23.02 6.31
CA LYS A 151 11.29 -23.24 5.72
C LYS A 151 11.40 -22.41 4.45
N ILE A 152 12.23 -21.38 4.48
CA ILE A 152 12.38 -20.40 3.39
C ILE A 152 13.86 -20.17 3.15
N ASN A 153 14.27 -20.19 1.87
CA ASN A 153 15.59 -19.73 1.44
C ASN A 153 15.52 -18.22 1.13
N GLY A 154 16.05 -17.41 2.04
CA GLY A 154 16.04 -15.94 1.92
C GLY A 154 16.84 -15.43 0.72
N THR A 155 17.99 -16.04 0.45
CA THR A 155 18.84 -15.73 -0.70
C THR A 155 18.10 -15.95 -2.01
N GLU A 156 17.48 -17.11 -2.19
CA GLU A 156 16.71 -17.41 -3.41
C GLU A 156 15.54 -16.43 -3.60
N ARG A 157 14.82 -16.11 -2.52
CA ARG A 157 13.73 -15.11 -2.58
C ARG A 157 14.23 -13.72 -2.95
N ARG A 158 15.40 -13.30 -2.46
CA ARG A 158 16.02 -12.03 -2.83
C ARG A 158 16.33 -12.02 -4.32
N LEU A 159 17.00 -13.06 -4.85
CA LEU A 159 17.32 -13.19 -6.28
C LEU A 159 16.07 -13.21 -7.17
N GLN A 160 14.93 -13.70 -6.67
CA GLN A 160 13.64 -13.64 -7.36
C GLN A 160 12.92 -12.29 -7.26
N GLY A 161 13.50 -11.28 -6.59
CA GLY A 161 12.87 -9.98 -6.35
C GLY A 161 11.66 -10.03 -5.39
N ARG A 162 11.56 -11.09 -4.58
CA ARG A 162 10.44 -11.34 -3.65
C ARG A 162 10.67 -10.80 -2.25
N CYS A 163 11.86 -10.28 -1.96
CA CYS A 163 12.16 -9.60 -0.70
C CYS A 163 11.79 -8.11 -0.75
N PRO A 164 11.45 -7.48 0.38
CA PRO A 164 11.55 -6.03 0.51
C PRO A 164 12.99 -5.58 0.26
N MET A 165 13.17 -4.43 -0.37
CA MET A 165 14.52 -3.85 -0.51
C MET A 165 15.06 -3.44 0.87
N THR A 166 16.34 -3.70 1.10
CA THR A 166 17.06 -3.16 2.27
C THR A 166 17.21 -1.64 2.16
N PRO A 167 17.45 -0.93 3.29
CA PRO A 167 17.78 0.49 3.23
C PRO A 167 18.98 0.82 2.34
N ARG A 168 20.02 -0.03 2.30
CA ARG A 168 21.17 0.13 1.40
C ARG A 168 20.77 0.03 -0.07
N GLU A 169 20.04 -1.02 -0.44
CA GLU A 169 19.56 -1.19 -1.82
C GLU A 169 18.66 -0.03 -2.24
N THR A 170 17.90 0.52 -1.29
CA THR A 170 17.06 1.70 -1.53
C THR A 170 17.87 2.96 -1.76
N VAL A 171 18.94 3.18 -0.99
CA VAL A 171 19.90 4.28 -1.23
C VAL A 171 20.50 4.17 -2.63
N LEU A 172 21.06 3.00 -2.99
CA LEU A 172 21.66 2.78 -4.31
C LEU A 172 20.66 3.06 -5.43
N PHE A 173 19.43 2.60 -5.27
CA PHE A 173 18.36 2.83 -6.22
C PHE A 173 18.03 4.32 -6.38
N LEU A 174 17.78 5.05 -5.29
CA LEU A 174 17.41 6.47 -5.36
C LEU A 174 18.54 7.32 -5.95
N THR A 175 19.80 7.06 -5.56
CA THR A 175 20.96 7.76 -6.12
C THR A 175 21.13 7.45 -7.60
N ALA A 176 20.89 6.20 -8.03
CA ALA A 176 20.93 5.84 -9.44
C ALA A 176 19.82 6.47 -10.26
N MET A 177 18.61 6.59 -9.70
CA MET A 177 17.50 7.33 -10.29
C MET A 177 17.75 8.85 -10.38
N GLY A 178 18.82 9.36 -9.76
CA GLY A 178 19.24 10.76 -9.86
C GLY A 178 18.70 11.68 -8.77
N TYR A 179 18.16 11.15 -7.67
CA TYR A 179 17.73 11.96 -6.54
C TYR A 179 18.92 12.45 -5.72
N ALA A 180 19.02 13.77 -5.55
CA ALA A 180 20.07 14.41 -4.78
C ALA A 180 19.94 14.14 -3.28
N SER A 181 21.05 14.18 -2.54
CA SER A 181 21.05 13.99 -1.07
C SER A 181 20.15 14.99 -0.33
N THR A 182 19.92 16.17 -0.90
CA THR A 182 19.05 17.21 -0.34
C THR A 182 17.55 16.95 -0.53
N THR A 183 17.15 15.89 -1.23
CA THR A 183 15.73 15.55 -1.45
C THR A 183 15.02 15.28 -0.11
N ASN A 184 13.86 15.91 0.08
CA ASN A 184 12.99 15.62 1.22
C ASN A 184 12.36 14.24 1.04
N ILE A 185 12.55 13.34 2.01
CA ILE A 185 11.99 11.99 1.99
C ILE A 185 11.11 11.79 3.22
N TYR A 186 9.83 11.51 3.00
CA TYR A 186 8.89 11.07 4.02
C TYR A 186 8.81 9.54 4.04
N ILE A 187 8.84 8.92 5.22
CA ILE A 187 8.77 7.46 5.41
C ILE A 187 7.40 7.06 5.98
N PRO A 188 6.42 6.69 5.12
CA PRO A 188 5.11 6.20 5.54
C PRO A 188 5.18 4.70 5.91
N SER A 189 5.98 4.33 6.89
CA SER A 189 6.13 2.93 7.30
C SER A 189 6.13 2.76 8.81
N GLY A 190 5.86 1.53 9.26
CA GLY A 190 6.08 1.15 10.64
C GLY A 190 7.57 1.19 11.01
N LYS A 191 7.87 0.72 12.23
CA LYS A 191 9.25 0.65 12.73
C LYS A 191 10.13 -0.20 11.80
N ILE A 192 11.08 0.45 11.15
CA ILE A 192 12.11 -0.21 10.34
C ILE A 192 12.98 -1.09 11.24
N TYR A 193 13.19 -2.33 10.82
CA TYR A 193 14.00 -3.30 11.54
C TYR A 193 15.49 -2.98 11.41
N GLY A 194 16.18 -2.97 12.56
CA GLY A 194 17.60 -2.62 12.66
C GLY A 194 17.85 -1.12 12.59
N ALA A 195 18.02 -0.46 13.74
CA ALA A 195 18.27 0.98 13.82
C ALA A 195 19.49 1.43 12.98
N ARG A 196 20.55 0.61 12.97
CA ARG A 196 21.75 0.83 12.14
C ARG A 196 21.45 0.91 10.64
N ARG A 197 20.41 0.21 10.16
CA ARG A 197 20.08 0.17 8.73
C ARG A 197 19.37 1.43 8.26
N LEU A 198 18.55 2.05 9.13
CA LEU A 198 17.94 3.34 8.83
C LEU A 198 18.99 4.46 8.77
N ASN A 199 20.07 4.36 9.55
CA ASN A 199 21.17 5.32 9.50
C ASN A 199 21.84 5.37 8.14
N LEU A 200 22.01 4.23 7.45
CA LEU A 200 22.54 4.20 6.07
C LEU A 200 21.73 5.07 5.10
N LEU A 201 20.40 5.08 5.26
CA LEU A 201 19.53 5.94 4.47
C LEU A 201 19.72 7.41 4.84
N ARG A 202 19.83 7.70 6.14
CA ARG A 202 19.99 9.07 6.68
C ARG A 202 21.36 9.69 6.35
N GLU A 203 22.42 8.88 6.27
CA GLU A 203 23.76 9.33 5.89
C GLU A 203 23.79 9.90 4.48
N VAL A 204 23.04 9.30 3.55
CA VAL A 204 22.95 9.78 2.16
C VAL A 204 21.83 10.81 1.98
N TYR A 205 20.70 10.63 2.66
CA TYR A 205 19.53 11.50 2.60
C TYR A 205 19.22 12.07 4.00
N PRO A 206 19.88 13.16 4.43
CA PRO A 206 19.68 13.73 5.77
C PRO A 206 18.27 14.28 6.01
N ASN A 207 17.57 14.72 4.96
CA ASN A 207 16.20 15.25 5.04
C ASN A 207 15.15 14.13 5.09
N LEU A 208 15.32 13.21 6.05
CA LEU A 208 14.47 12.06 6.27
C LEU A 208 13.45 12.34 7.37
N HIS A 209 12.17 12.23 7.03
CA HIS A 209 11.06 12.62 7.89
C HIS A 209 10.05 11.50 8.10
N THR A 210 9.36 11.55 9.23
CA THR A 210 8.19 10.74 9.58
C THR A 210 7.13 11.65 10.19
N HIS A 211 5.91 11.14 10.44
CA HIS A 211 4.91 11.89 11.19
C HIS A 211 5.43 12.30 12.59
N PHE A 212 6.32 11.52 13.22
CA PHE A 212 6.91 11.89 14.51
C PHE A 212 7.88 13.08 14.43
N THR A 213 8.61 13.23 13.32
CA THR A 213 9.55 14.35 13.16
C THR A 213 8.89 15.63 12.66
N LEU A 214 7.70 15.51 12.05
CA LEU A 214 7.00 16.60 11.40
C LEU A 214 5.79 17.11 12.18
N SER A 215 5.46 16.52 13.32
CA SER A 215 4.33 16.92 14.17
C SER A 215 4.77 17.22 15.59
N THR A 216 4.05 18.11 16.27
CA THR A 216 4.25 18.35 17.70
C THR A 216 3.70 17.20 18.54
N LYS A 217 4.05 17.16 19.82
CA LYS A 217 3.51 16.16 20.75
C LYS A 217 2.00 16.29 20.88
N GLU A 218 1.50 17.52 20.93
CA GLU A 218 0.09 17.87 21.07
C GLU A 218 -0.72 17.45 19.84
N GLU A 219 -0.15 17.65 18.64
CA GLU A 219 -0.74 17.21 17.37
C GLU A 219 -0.81 15.68 17.24
N LEU A 220 0.07 14.92 17.89
CA LEU A 220 0.06 13.45 17.81
C LEU A 220 -0.61 12.77 19.00
N GLN A 221 -0.81 13.48 20.10
CA GLN A 221 -1.31 12.92 21.36
C GLN A 221 -2.62 12.12 21.20
N PRO A 222 -3.60 12.54 20.38
CA PRO A 222 -4.84 11.76 20.18
C PRO A 222 -4.65 10.46 19.38
N LEU A 223 -3.50 10.27 18.74
CA LEU A 223 -3.25 9.21 17.75
C LEU A 223 -2.12 8.27 18.12
N VAL A 224 -1.19 8.69 19.01
CA VAL A 224 0.07 7.96 19.30
C VAL A 224 -0.15 6.50 19.74
N ASN A 225 -1.27 6.21 20.41
CA ASN A 225 -1.62 4.87 20.88
C ASN A 225 -2.41 4.04 19.83
N TYR A 226 -2.71 4.61 18.66
CA TYR A 226 -3.53 4.01 17.63
C TYR A 226 -2.75 3.89 16.32
N GLN A 227 -2.02 2.78 16.15
CA GLN A 227 -1.19 2.51 14.97
C GLN A 227 -1.96 2.62 13.65
N ASN A 228 -3.23 2.21 13.63
CA ASN A 228 -4.11 2.35 12.46
C ASN A 228 -4.39 3.81 12.10
N LYS A 229 -4.51 4.71 13.10
CA LYS A 229 -4.70 6.14 12.84
C LYS A 229 -3.40 6.83 12.41
N LEU A 230 -2.25 6.40 12.94
CA LEU A 230 -0.94 6.88 12.46
C LEU A 230 -0.71 6.47 10.99
N ALA A 231 -1.04 5.21 10.64
CA ALA A 231 -0.99 4.74 9.26
C ALA A 231 -1.93 5.53 8.33
N ALA A 232 -3.05 6.06 8.84
CA ALA A 232 -3.94 6.91 8.08
C ALA A 232 -3.31 8.28 7.74
N ILE A 233 -2.55 8.88 8.68
CA ILE A 233 -1.72 10.07 8.38
C ILE A 233 -0.70 9.73 7.29
N ASP A 234 0.03 8.62 7.48
CA ASP A 234 1.02 8.17 6.50
C ASP A 234 0.41 7.98 5.11
N PHE A 235 -0.85 7.55 5.04
CA PHE A 235 -1.57 7.40 3.77
C PHE A 235 -1.82 8.75 3.12
N VAL A 236 -2.34 9.73 3.87
CA VAL A 236 -2.60 11.09 3.35
C VAL A 236 -1.29 11.68 2.83
N VAL A 237 -0.23 11.67 3.62
CA VAL A 237 1.07 12.24 3.24
C VAL A 237 1.69 11.49 2.05
N ALA A 238 1.52 10.16 1.95
CA ALA A 238 2.00 9.41 0.80
C ALA A 238 1.19 9.67 -0.48
N ARG A 239 -0.13 9.78 -0.36
CA ARG A 239 -1.06 10.10 -1.46
C ARG A 239 -0.72 11.44 -2.09
N GLU A 240 -0.43 12.45 -1.27
CA GLU A 240 -0.15 13.83 -1.71
C GLU A 240 1.27 14.07 -2.23
N SER A 241 2.18 13.09 -2.09
CA SER A 241 3.60 13.25 -2.46
C SER A 241 3.83 13.55 -3.94
N ASP A 242 4.95 14.17 -4.28
CA ASP A 242 5.31 14.42 -5.68
C ASP A 242 5.76 13.12 -6.36
N VAL A 243 6.43 12.24 -5.60
CA VAL A 243 6.78 10.88 -6.03
C VAL A 243 6.51 9.89 -4.90
N PHE A 244 5.75 8.84 -5.21
CA PHE A 244 5.58 7.70 -4.30
C PHE A 244 6.46 6.52 -4.72
N VAL A 245 7.40 6.10 -3.87
CA VAL A 245 8.27 4.93 -4.09
C VAL A 245 7.90 3.86 -3.07
N TYR A 246 7.69 2.62 -3.50
CA TYR A 246 7.39 1.51 -2.59
C TYR A 246 8.33 0.33 -2.81
N THR A 247 9.04 -0.09 -1.76
CA THR A 247 10.08 -1.12 -1.88
C THR A 247 9.54 -2.54 -1.81
N HIS A 248 8.26 -2.72 -1.52
CA HIS A 248 7.58 -4.01 -1.55
C HIS A 248 6.08 -3.83 -1.77
N ASN A 249 5.40 -4.87 -2.24
CA ASN A 249 3.94 -4.85 -2.32
C ASN A 249 3.33 -5.01 -0.92
N GLY A 250 2.19 -4.36 -0.69
CA GLY A 250 1.46 -4.41 0.58
C GLY A 250 0.17 -3.61 0.48
N ASN A 251 -0.70 -3.68 1.50
CA ASN A 251 -2.00 -3.00 1.46
C ASN A 251 -1.86 -1.48 1.31
N MET A 252 -0.94 -0.87 2.06
CA MET A 252 -0.62 0.56 1.95
C MET A 252 -0.16 0.93 0.53
N ALA A 253 0.82 0.19 -0.01
CA ALA A 253 1.32 0.42 -1.36
C ALA A 253 0.26 0.23 -2.44
N LYS A 254 -0.72 -0.66 -2.23
CA LYS A 254 -1.89 -0.84 -3.11
C LYS A 254 -2.83 0.37 -3.02
N ALA A 255 -3.24 0.73 -1.80
CA ALA A 255 -4.18 1.83 -1.59
C ALA A 255 -3.63 3.18 -2.10
N VAL A 256 -2.38 3.53 -1.75
CA VAL A 256 -1.76 4.79 -2.21
C VAL A 256 -1.65 4.81 -3.74
N ARG A 257 -1.19 3.73 -4.38
CA ARG A 257 -1.08 3.72 -5.84
C ARG A 257 -2.44 3.78 -6.54
N GLY A 258 -3.49 3.19 -5.95
CA GLY A 258 -4.84 3.24 -6.50
C GLY A 258 -5.36 4.67 -6.53
N HIS A 259 -5.26 5.37 -5.40
CA HIS A 259 -5.65 6.79 -5.32
C HIS A 259 -4.80 7.67 -6.23
N ARG A 260 -3.49 7.44 -6.30
CA ARG A 260 -2.62 8.20 -7.22
C ARG A 260 -2.99 7.98 -8.68
N ARG A 261 -3.40 6.77 -9.07
CA ARG A 261 -3.94 6.50 -10.42
C ARG A 261 -5.26 7.21 -10.66
N PHE A 262 -6.19 7.10 -9.71
CA PHE A 262 -7.50 7.73 -9.78
C PHE A 262 -7.38 9.26 -9.90
N ASN A 263 -6.46 9.86 -9.15
CA ASN A 263 -6.18 11.31 -9.17
C ASN A 263 -5.28 11.74 -10.34
N GLY A 264 -5.49 11.18 -11.54
CA GLY A 264 -4.77 11.61 -12.74
C GLY A 264 -3.36 11.04 -12.89
N PHE A 265 -3.16 9.77 -12.54
CA PHE A 265 -1.89 9.05 -12.76
C PHE A 265 -0.65 9.71 -12.13
N LEU A 266 -0.78 10.18 -10.89
CA LEU A 266 0.32 10.81 -10.16
C LEU A 266 1.53 9.88 -10.05
N LYS A 267 2.72 10.47 -10.23
CA LYS A 267 4.00 9.76 -10.37
C LYS A 267 4.25 8.78 -9.22
N LYS A 268 4.53 7.53 -9.55
CA LYS A 268 4.88 6.47 -8.59
C LYS A 268 6.00 5.63 -9.19
N ILE A 269 6.91 5.13 -8.37
CA ILE A 269 8.01 4.29 -8.85
C ILE A 269 7.86 2.91 -8.22
N ASN A 270 7.81 1.89 -9.08
CA ASN A 270 7.82 0.48 -8.71
C ASN A 270 9.20 -0.11 -9.00
N PRO A 271 10.11 -0.19 -8.02
CA PRO A 271 11.42 -0.77 -8.25
C PRO A 271 11.28 -2.22 -8.77
N ASP A 272 11.89 -2.54 -9.91
CA ASP A 272 12.10 -3.91 -10.34
C ASP A 272 13.20 -4.53 -9.48
N ARG A 273 12.77 -5.13 -8.39
CA ARG A 273 13.67 -5.69 -7.39
C ARG A 273 14.54 -6.81 -7.93
N LYS A 274 14.06 -7.58 -8.92
CA LYS A 274 14.83 -8.68 -9.49
C LYS A 274 16.04 -8.12 -10.24
N ILE A 275 15.79 -7.15 -11.12
CA ILE A 275 16.85 -6.46 -11.86
C ILE A 275 17.78 -5.72 -10.89
N LEU A 276 17.23 -5.02 -9.89
CA LEU A 276 18.04 -4.28 -8.92
C LEU A 276 18.97 -5.18 -8.12
N VAL A 277 18.48 -6.33 -7.65
CA VAL A 277 19.33 -7.30 -6.94
C VAL A 277 20.49 -7.76 -7.83
N GLU A 278 20.21 -8.11 -9.08
CA GLU A 278 21.24 -8.54 -10.02
C GLU A 278 22.29 -7.44 -10.27
N LEU A 279 21.83 -6.21 -10.51
CA LEU A 279 22.72 -5.07 -10.77
C LEU A 279 23.53 -4.66 -9.54
N ILE A 280 22.94 -4.71 -8.35
CA ILE A 280 23.64 -4.41 -7.10
C ILE A 280 24.70 -5.47 -6.83
N ASP A 281 24.39 -6.75 -7.05
CA ASP A 281 25.37 -7.82 -6.87
C ASP A 281 26.51 -7.73 -7.90
N GLN A 282 26.24 -7.32 -9.15
CA GLN A 282 27.27 -7.00 -10.15
C GLN A 282 28.14 -5.82 -9.72
N LEU A 283 27.53 -4.75 -9.20
CA LEU A 283 28.24 -3.58 -8.70
C LEU A 283 29.14 -3.95 -7.51
N ASP A 284 28.63 -4.75 -6.57
CA ASP A 284 29.34 -5.18 -5.36
C ASP A 284 30.54 -6.09 -5.68
N ARG A 285 30.47 -6.90 -6.75
CA ARG A 285 31.60 -7.69 -7.25
C ARG A 285 32.61 -6.89 -8.08
N GLY A 286 32.27 -5.67 -8.47
CA GLY A 286 33.08 -4.85 -9.37
C GLY A 286 32.92 -5.20 -10.87
N ASP A 287 31.89 -5.96 -11.25
CA ASP A 287 31.63 -6.38 -12.63
C ASP A 287 31.18 -5.19 -13.51
N ILE A 288 30.59 -4.16 -12.90
CA ILE A 288 30.10 -2.94 -13.58
C ILE A 288 30.52 -1.69 -12.81
N SER A 289 30.76 -0.59 -13.54
CA SER A 289 31.02 0.72 -12.94
C SER A 289 29.73 1.35 -12.40
N TRP A 290 29.87 2.34 -11.50
CA TRP A 290 28.74 3.12 -10.99
C TRP A 290 27.93 3.77 -12.12
N GLN A 291 28.60 4.38 -13.11
CA GLN A 291 27.92 4.98 -14.27
C GLN A 291 27.05 3.95 -15.01
N LYS A 292 27.61 2.76 -15.29
CA LYS A 292 26.88 1.67 -15.96
C LYS A 292 25.71 1.16 -15.12
N PHE A 293 25.87 1.11 -13.80
CA PHE A 293 24.78 0.80 -12.87
C PHE A 293 23.65 1.82 -12.97
N GLN A 294 23.96 3.13 -12.93
CA GLN A 294 22.96 4.19 -13.04
C GLN A 294 22.18 4.11 -14.36
N ASP A 295 22.88 3.92 -15.48
CA ASP A 295 22.25 3.85 -16.80
C ASP A 295 21.30 2.66 -16.90
N LYS A 296 21.73 1.47 -16.45
CA LYS A 296 20.89 0.26 -16.43
C LYS A 296 19.69 0.39 -15.49
N VAL A 297 19.87 1.02 -14.32
CA VAL A 297 18.76 1.26 -13.38
C VAL A 297 17.73 2.19 -13.98
N ARG A 298 18.15 3.31 -14.60
CA ARG A 298 17.23 4.26 -15.23
C ARG A 298 16.47 3.63 -16.39
N ASP A 299 17.17 2.90 -17.26
CA ASP A 299 16.58 2.20 -18.41
C ASP A 299 15.51 1.18 -17.97
N ALA A 300 15.81 0.37 -16.95
CA ALA A 300 14.88 -0.62 -16.41
C ALA A 300 13.61 0.00 -15.76
N HIS A 301 13.64 1.29 -15.41
CA HIS A 301 12.55 1.95 -14.67
C HIS A 301 11.86 3.08 -15.43
N GLN A 302 12.27 3.39 -16.67
CA GLN A 302 11.70 4.50 -17.45
C GLN A 302 10.18 4.39 -17.64
N ASN A 303 9.64 3.17 -17.83
CA ASN A 303 8.21 2.91 -18.01
C ASN A 303 7.50 2.47 -16.71
N ARG A 304 8.14 2.63 -15.55
CA ARG A 304 7.62 2.18 -14.25
C ARG A 304 7.27 3.35 -13.32
N ILE A 305 6.87 4.48 -13.93
CA ILE A 305 6.71 5.79 -13.27
C ILE A 305 5.27 6.26 -13.03
N GLY A 306 4.25 5.48 -13.43
CA GLY A 306 2.85 5.80 -13.12
C GLY A 306 1.87 5.70 -14.28
N GLU A 307 2.37 5.47 -15.49
CA GLU A 307 1.58 5.42 -16.73
C GLU A 307 0.29 4.57 -16.63
N PRO A 308 -0.78 4.98 -17.33
CA PRO A 308 -2.02 4.23 -17.42
C PRO A 308 -1.79 2.88 -18.13
N TYR A 309 -2.32 1.81 -17.55
CA TYR A 309 -2.41 0.51 -18.21
C TYR A 309 -3.62 -0.28 -17.66
N GLN A 310 -4.14 -1.19 -18.46
CA GLN A 310 -5.28 -2.03 -18.09
C GLN A 310 -4.93 -2.98 -16.95
N ARG A 311 -5.81 -3.10 -15.95
CA ARG A 311 -5.60 -4.01 -14.82
C ARG A 311 -5.25 -5.42 -15.31
N GLU A 312 -4.14 -5.94 -14.82
CA GLU A 312 -3.63 -7.25 -15.26
C GLU A 312 -4.51 -8.39 -14.71
N ARG A 313 -4.91 -9.29 -15.60
CA ARG A 313 -5.56 -10.55 -15.24
C ARG A 313 -4.52 -11.56 -14.78
N GLY A 314 -4.93 -12.43 -13.87
CA GLY A 314 -4.14 -13.55 -13.36
C GLY A 314 -4.93 -14.84 -13.52
N GLU A 315 -4.25 -15.97 -13.30
CA GLU A 315 -4.86 -17.31 -13.42
C GLU A 315 -6.02 -17.52 -12.44
N THR A 316 -5.94 -16.90 -11.26
CA THR A 316 -7.00 -16.91 -10.25
C THR A 316 -7.20 -15.51 -9.69
N PRO A 317 -8.37 -15.19 -9.09
CA PRO A 317 -8.63 -13.87 -8.49
C PRO A 317 -7.59 -13.42 -7.45
N TRP A 318 -6.89 -14.38 -6.83
CA TRP A 318 -5.82 -14.10 -5.87
C TRP A 318 -4.53 -13.59 -6.52
N PHE A 319 -4.26 -14.02 -7.75
CA PHE A 319 -3.08 -13.63 -8.53
C PHE A 319 -3.33 -12.43 -9.47
N GLU A 320 -4.58 -12.00 -9.63
CA GLU A 320 -4.92 -10.80 -10.40
C GLU A 320 -4.37 -9.52 -9.76
N GLU A 321 -4.14 -8.50 -10.59
CA GLU A 321 -3.92 -7.16 -10.06
C GLU A 321 -5.18 -6.67 -9.35
N SER A 322 -4.99 -6.10 -8.16
CA SER A 322 -6.10 -5.69 -7.32
C SER A 322 -6.78 -4.42 -7.84
N PHE A 323 -8.12 -4.36 -7.80
CA PHE A 323 -8.88 -3.13 -8.08
C PHE A 323 -8.36 -1.93 -7.27
N TYR A 324 -8.06 -2.14 -5.98
CA TYR A 324 -7.55 -1.08 -5.09
C TYR A 324 -6.16 -0.56 -5.49
N ALA A 325 -5.43 -1.29 -6.32
CA ALA A 325 -4.10 -0.94 -6.82
C ALA A 325 -4.15 -0.35 -8.24
N ASN A 326 -5.11 -0.78 -9.05
CA ASN A 326 -5.29 -0.28 -10.41
C ASN A 326 -6.78 -0.19 -10.74
N PRO A 327 -7.42 0.97 -10.57
CA PRO A 327 -8.86 1.13 -10.76
C PRO A 327 -9.30 1.26 -12.23
N LEU A 328 -8.37 1.12 -13.19
CA LEU A 328 -8.69 1.07 -14.61
C LEU A 328 -9.29 -0.29 -15.03
N PRO A 329 -10.18 -0.31 -16.03
CA PRO A 329 -10.69 0.85 -16.78
C PRO A 329 -11.86 1.58 -16.12
N GLU A 330 -12.47 1.01 -15.07
CA GLU A 330 -13.84 1.38 -14.70
C GLU A 330 -13.99 2.70 -13.94
N CYS A 331 -12.92 3.15 -13.26
CA CYS A 331 -12.95 4.39 -12.47
C CYS A 331 -12.46 5.63 -13.21
N MET A 332 -12.08 5.49 -14.47
CA MET A 332 -11.75 6.64 -15.31
C MET A 332 -12.92 6.90 -16.24
N CYS A 333 -13.23 8.17 -16.48
CA CYS A 333 -14.19 8.50 -17.51
C CYS A 333 -13.63 8.00 -18.85
N SER A 334 -14.40 7.20 -19.58
CA SER A 334 -14.25 7.17 -21.03
C SER A 334 -14.41 8.62 -21.49
N GLN A 335 -13.38 9.18 -22.14
CA GLN A 335 -13.68 10.25 -23.07
C GLN A 335 -14.72 9.67 -24.03
N GLY A 336 -15.86 10.36 -24.12
CA GLY A 336 -17.13 9.85 -24.63
C GLY A 336 -17.05 9.15 -25.99
#